data_AF-A0A7C7C5U0-F1
#
_entry.id   AF-A0A7C7C5U0-F1
#
_cell.length_a   1.000
_cell.length_b   1.000
_cell.length_c   1.000
_cell.angle_alpha   90.00
_cell.angle_beta   90.00
_cell.angle_gamma   90.00
#
_symmetry.space_group_name_H-M   'P 1'
#
loop_
_entity.id
_entity.type
_entity.pdbx_description
1 polymer ?
#
loop_
_entity_poly.entity_id
_entity_poly.type
_entity_poly.pdbx_seq_one_letter_code
_entity_poly.pdbx_strand_id
1 'polypeptide(L)'
;MSSFQIKDITICLHCGCHQHIVDRQTKELEELSNDYNVTWNNRITRFPKAYPSYSELINHAIATSKDEFIIFVNDRCFPTAAEARKMLGHLQEGYAASFLWNVAYMAFSKELVRQIGWWDQRFLNGGWEDRDWMIRMAEANLKMYESQESHYTYDWKSPLQVEDRCALSTPHFNSKWEITNSYIRRHIQEETYDEWPKTLGSPRPDISDSWDPWNKSILGIDYNKPNSGPPGSAWILGRSFVS
;
A
#
# COMPACT_ATOMS: atom_id res chain seq x y z
N MET A 1 2.78 18.28 20.54
CA MET A 1 1.80 17.78 19.56
C MET A 1 1.12 16.57 20.19
N SER A 2 -0.21 16.50 20.13
CA SER A 2 -0.95 15.32 20.59
C SER A 2 -0.71 14.20 19.58
N SER A 3 0.13 13.22 19.91
CA SER A 3 0.28 12.02 19.08
C SER A 3 -1.00 11.19 19.22
N PHE A 4 -1.70 10.91 18.13
CA PHE A 4 -2.78 9.93 18.16
C PHE A 4 -2.24 8.56 18.54
N GLN A 5 -3.11 7.72 19.13
CA GLN A 5 -2.78 6.34 19.44
C GLN A 5 -3.62 5.42 18.57
N ILE A 6 -2.96 4.49 17.86
CA ILE A 6 -3.66 3.46 17.09
C ILE A 6 -4.19 2.42 18.08
N LYS A 7 -5.50 2.17 18.03
CA LYS A 7 -6.17 1.14 18.84
C LYS A 7 -6.92 0.15 17.97
N ASP A 8 -7.63 0.64 16.96
CA ASP A 8 -8.40 -0.17 16.03
C ASP A 8 -7.67 -0.27 14.69
N ILE A 9 -7.52 -1.51 14.20
CA ILE A 9 -6.87 -1.80 12.92
C ILE A 9 -7.71 -2.78 12.11
N THR A 10 -7.75 -2.59 10.80
CA THR A 10 -8.24 -3.62 9.87
C THR A 10 -7.07 -4.31 9.18
N ILE A 11 -7.05 -5.65 9.20
CA ILE A 11 -6.07 -6.46 8.46
C ILE A 11 -6.75 -7.05 7.22
N CYS A 12 -6.21 -6.73 6.06
CA CYS A 12 -6.69 -7.13 4.74
C CYS A 12 -5.79 -8.22 4.15
N LEU A 13 -6.23 -9.48 4.22
CA LEU A 13 -5.54 -10.59 3.56
C LEU A 13 -5.96 -10.70 2.09
N HIS A 14 -4.99 -10.69 1.17
CA HIS A 14 -5.25 -10.63 -0.28
C HIS A 14 -5.48 -11.98 -0.95
N CYS A 15 -5.31 -13.09 -0.23
CA CYS A 15 -5.60 -14.42 -0.78
C CYS A 15 -7.11 -14.55 -0.99
N GLY A 16 -7.53 -14.77 -2.24
CA GLY A 16 -8.94 -14.87 -2.62
C GLY A 16 -9.43 -16.30 -2.86
N CYS A 17 -8.55 -17.30 -2.83
CA CYS A 17 -8.87 -18.64 -3.34
C CYS A 17 -8.38 -19.82 -2.49
N HIS A 18 -7.51 -19.60 -1.49
CA HIS A 18 -6.92 -20.70 -0.70
C HIS A 18 -7.01 -20.41 0.80
N GLN A 19 -7.94 -21.09 1.48
CA GLN A 19 -8.19 -20.90 2.91
C GLN A 19 -6.95 -21.16 3.77
N HIS A 20 -6.13 -22.17 3.44
CA HIS A 20 -4.93 -22.49 4.22
C HIS A 20 -3.90 -21.33 4.26
N ILE A 21 -3.81 -20.51 3.20
CA ILE A 21 -2.94 -19.32 3.17
C ILE A 21 -3.50 -18.28 4.15
N VAL A 22 -4.81 -18.05 4.10
CA VAL A 22 -5.53 -17.14 5.00
C VAL A 22 -5.35 -17.57 6.46
N ASP A 23 -5.57 -18.85 6.76
CA ASP A 23 -5.45 -19.39 8.13
C ASP A 23 -4.02 -19.24 8.66
N ARG A 24 -3.01 -19.53 7.83
CA ARG A 24 -1.60 -19.35 8.20
C ARG A 24 -1.30 -17.87 8.48
N GLN A 25 -1.65 -16.96 7.58
CA GLN A 25 -1.41 -15.52 7.77
C GLN A 25 -2.17 -14.98 8.99
N THR A 26 -3.39 -15.46 9.25
CA THR A 26 -4.17 -15.09 10.43
C THR A 26 -3.44 -15.51 11.70
N LYS A 27 -2.93 -16.75 11.74
CA LYS A 27 -2.19 -17.29 12.89
C LYS A 27 -0.92 -16.49 13.17
N GLU A 28 -0.10 -16.17 12.16
CA GLU A 28 1.16 -15.42 12.34
C GLU A 28 0.94 -14.00 12.91
N LEU A 29 -0.27 -13.47 12.75
CA LEU A 29 -0.67 -12.12 13.17
C LEU A 29 -1.62 -12.12 14.38
N GLU A 30 -1.97 -13.29 14.93
CA GLU A 30 -3.01 -13.41 15.98
C GLU A 30 -2.65 -12.62 17.25
N GLU A 31 -1.36 -12.58 17.58
CA GLU A 31 -0.81 -11.88 18.74
C GLU A 31 -1.03 -10.36 18.70
N LEU A 32 -1.34 -9.77 17.54
CA LEU A 32 -1.70 -8.34 17.46
C LEU A 32 -2.96 -8.01 18.28
N SER A 33 -3.83 -9.01 18.49
CA SER A 33 -5.04 -8.84 19.29
C SER A 33 -4.76 -8.56 20.77
N ASN A 34 -3.52 -8.76 21.22
CA ASN A 34 -3.08 -8.39 22.57
C ASN A 34 -2.90 -6.87 22.74
N ASP A 35 -2.64 -6.16 21.63
CA ASP A 35 -2.28 -4.74 21.63
C ASP A 35 -3.32 -3.86 20.92
N TYR A 36 -4.09 -4.44 19.99
CA TYR A 36 -5.03 -3.74 19.11
C TYR A 36 -6.37 -4.47 19.02
N ASN A 37 -7.44 -3.70 18.76
CA ASN A 37 -8.72 -4.24 18.31
C ASN A 37 -8.60 -4.58 16.82
N VAL A 38 -8.46 -5.86 16.51
CA VAL A 38 -8.23 -6.34 15.13
C VAL A 38 -9.55 -6.69 14.45
N THR A 39 -9.84 -6.02 13.33
CA THR A 39 -10.88 -6.40 12.37
C THR A 39 -10.26 -7.14 11.19
N TRP A 40 -10.78 -8.31 10.83
CA TRP A 40 -10.32 -9.06 9.65
C TRP A 40 -11.18 -8.75 8.43
N ASN A 41 -10.55 -8.32 7.34
CA ASN A 41 -11.19 -8.02 6.05
C ASN A 41 -10.56 -8.86 4.93
N ASN A 42 -10.86 -10.15 4.95
CA ASN A 42 -10.22 -11.14 4.08
C ASN A 42 -10.85 -11.13 2.68
N ARG A 43 -10.02 -11.10 1.63
CA ARG A 43 -10.51 -11.15 0.25
C ARG A 43 -11.34 -12.40 -0.02
N ILE A 44 -10.96 -13.55 0.53
CA ILE A 44 -11.65 -14.82 0.29
C ILE A 44 -13.15 -14.77 0.67
N THR A 45 -13.52 -13.95 1.65
CA THR A 45 -14.92 -13.73 2.05
C THR A 45 -15.52 -12.50 1.36
N ARG A 46 -14.75 -11.41 1.23
CA ARG A 46 -15.20 -10.15 0.61
C ARG A 46 -15.49 -10.30 -0.89
N PHE A 47 -14.53 -10.85 -1.65
CA PHE A 47 -14.61 -11.01 -3.10
C PHE A 47 -13.57 -12.05 -3.59
N PRO A 48 -13.94 -13.34 -3.69
CA PRO A 48 -13.00 -14.42 -4.01
C PRO A 48 -12.61 -14.52 -5.50
N LYS A 49 -13.08 -13.59 -6.35
CA LYS A 49 -12.82 -13.59 -7.79
C LYS A 49 -11.59 -12.74 -8.14
N ALA A 50 -11.13 -12.83 -9.39
CA ALA A 50 -10.09 -11.97 -9.93
C ALA A 50 -10.60 -10.52 -10.02
N TYR A 51 -9.71 -9.56 -9.71
CA TYR A 51 -9.94 -8.13 -9.94
C TYR A 51 -9.29 -7.72 -11.27
N PRO A 52 -9.90 -6.81 -12.04
CA PRO A 52 -9.30 -6.19 -13.23
C PRO A 52 -7.92 -5.54 -12.99
N SER A 53 -7.69 -4.95 -11.81
CA SER A 53 -6.40 -4.36 -11.42
C SER A 53 -6.05 -4.65 -9.97
N TYR A 54 -4.76 -4.55 -9.61
CA TYR A 54 -4.35 -4.61 -8.21
C TYR A 54 -4.88 -3.39 -7.42
N SER A 55 -4.90 -2.22 -8.05
CA SER A 55 -5.49 -1.00 -7.50
C SER A 55 -6.96 -1.17 -7.10
N GLU A 56 -7.77 -1.87 -7.90
CA GLU A 56 -9.18 -2.12 -7.56
C GLU A 56 -9.32 -3.04 -6.34
N LEU A 57 -8.47 -4.07 -6.22
CA LEU A 57 -8.41 -4.91 -5.03
C LEU A 57 -8.13 -4.08 -3.77
N ILE A 58 -7.14 -3.18 -3.85
CA ILE A 58 -6.75 -2.31 -2.74
C ILE A 58 -7.85 -1.31 -2.42
N ASN A 59 -8.44 -0.63 -3.41
CA ASN A 59 -9.55 0.30 -3.20
C ASN A 59 -10.75 -0.39 -2.55
N HIS A 60 -11.13 -1.58 -3.03
CA HIS A 60 -12.23 -2.36 -2.44
C HIS A 60 -11.89 -2.80 -1.00
N ALA A 61 -10.64 -3.18 -0.72
CA ALA A 61 -10.20 -3.47 0.64
C ALA A 61 -10.31 -2.23 1.55
N ILE A 62 -9.81 -1.06 1.12
CA ILE A 62 -9.94 0.21 1.86
C ILE A 62 -11.40 0.54 2.13
N ALA A 63 -12.24 0.45 1.09
CA ALA A 63 -13.64 0.86 1.16
C ALA A 63 -14.47 0.00 2.11
N THR A 64 -14.13 -1.29 2.22
CA THR A 64 -14.83 -2.24 3.10
C THR A 64 -14.21 -2.36 4.49
N SER A 65 -13.00 -1.82 4.68
CA SER A 65 -12.38 -1.77 6.00
C SER A 65 -13.17 -0.85 6.91
N LYS A 66 -13.41 -1.29 8.14
CA LYS A 66 -14.12 -0.51 9.15
C LYS A 66 -13.24 0.60 9.74
N ASP A 67 -11.98 0.26 9.99
CA ASP A 67 -11.08 1.08 10.79
C ASP A 67 -10.27 2.07 9.93
N GLU A 68 -9.72 3.10 10.57
CA GLU A 68 -8.93 4.15 9.90
C GLU A 68 -7.56 3.62 9.47
N PHE A 69 -6.92 2.76 10.26
CA PHE A 69 -5.61 2.18 9.98
C PHE A 69 -5.76 0.79 9.40
N ILE A 70 -5.10 0.54 8.27
CA ILE A 70 -5.26 -0.68 7.51
C ILE A 70 -3.89 -1.30 7.24
N ILE A 71 -3.78 -2.61 7.47
CA ILE A 71 -2.63 -3.43 7.08
C ILE A 71 -3.06 -4.31 5.91
N PHE A 72 -2.26 -4.38 4.86
CA PHE A 72 -2.51 -5.14 3.65
C PHE A 72 -1.45 -6.22 3.50
N VAL A 73 -1.87 -7.48 3.30
CA VAL A 73 -0.97 -8.63 3.22
C VAL A 73 -1.23 -9.40 1.93
N ASN A 74 -0.26 -9.36 1.02
CA ASN A 74 -0.24 -10.17 -0.19
C ASN A 74 -0.20 -11.67 0.16
N ASP A 75 -0.76 -12.50 -0.71
CA ASP A 75 -0.85 -13.96 -0.54
C ASP A 75 0.49 -14.71 -0.60
N ARG A 76 1.59 -14.00 -0.88
CA ARG A 76 2.97 -14.51 -0.81
C ARG A 76 3.77 -13.98 0.39
N CYS A 77 3.21 -13.05 1.17
CA CYS A 77 3.87 -12.52 2.36
C CYS A 77 3.41 -13.30 3.59
N PHE A 78 4.33 -13.71 4.47
CA PHE A 78 4.00 -14.34 5.75
C PHE A 78 4.60 -13.53 6.89
N PRO A 79 4.01 -12.36 7.19
CA PRO A 79 4.55 -11.47 8.20
C PRO A 79 4.25 -11.98 9.61
N THR A 80 5.07 -11.54 10.55
CA THR A 80 4.93 -11.73 11.98
C THR A 80 4.18 -10.57 12.64
N ALA A 81 3.59 -10.80 13.81
CA ALA A 81 2.99 -9.73 14.62
C ALA A 81 4.00 -8.62 14.99
N ALA A 82 5.29 -8.94 15.14
CA ALA A 82 6.33 -7.95 15.43
C ALA A 82 6.55 -6.97 14.25
N GLU A 83 6.56 -7.47 13.02
CA GLU A 83 6.66 -6.63 11.82
C GLU A 83 5.43 -5.73 11.65
N ALA A 84 4.23 -6.24 11.94
CA ALA A 84 3.02 -5.43 11.96
C ALA A 84 3.07 -4.31 13.01
N ARG A 85 3.52 -4.61 14.24
CA ARG A 85 3.74 -3.59 15.28
C ARG A 85 4.74 -2.54 14.84
N LYS A 86 5.83 -2.93 14.17
CA LYS A 86 6.82 -1.99 13.62
C LYS A 86 6.16 -1.03 12.62
N MET A 87 5.37 -1.54 11.67
CA MET A 87 4.66 -0.68 10.72
C MET A 87 3.70 0.29 11.40
N LEU A 88 2.92 -0.16 12.39
CA LEU A 88 2.02 0.70 13.15
C LEU A 88 2.78 1.75 13.96
N GLY A 89 3.93 1.37 14.53
CA GLY A 89 4.86 2.29 15.18
C GLY A 89 5.32 3.40 14.23
N HIS A 90 5.75 3.06 13.01
CA HIS A 90 6.08 4.06 11.99
C HIS A 90 4.92 5.05 11.75
N LEU A 91 3.67 4.56 11.62
CA LEU A 91 2.53 5.46 11.42
C LEU A 91 2.33 6.44 12.58
N GLN A 92 2.61 6.02 13.82
CA GLN A 92 2.57 6.90 15.00
C GLN A 92 3.76 7.87 15.07
N GLU A 93 4.87 7.55 14.41
CA GLU A 93 6.10 8.36 14.30
C GLU A 93 6.10 9.33 13.10
N GLY A 94 4.92 9.60 12.53
CA GLY A 94 4.74 10.57 11.46
C GLY A 94 5.07 10.04 10.06
N TYR A 95 5.12 8.72 9.86
CA TYR A 95 5.14 8.15 8.52
C TYR A 95 3.71 8.08 7.97
N ALA A 96 3.50 8.54 6.73
CA ALA A 96 2.21 8.43 6.06
C ALA A 96 1.91 6.98 5.61
N ALA A 97 2.96 6.22 5.29
CA ALA A 97 2.89 4.80 4.94
C ALA A 97 4.15 4.04 5.37
N SER A 98 3.99 2.74 5.65
CA SER A 98 5.09 1.82 5.94
C SER A 98 4.98 0.56 5.09
N PHE A 99 6.06 0.22 4.39
CA PHE A 99 6.18 -0.92 3.49
C PHE A 99 7.30 -1.86 3.93
N LEU A 100 6.94 -3.09 4.29
CA LEU A 100 7.92 -4.13 4.68
C LEU A 100 8.19 -5.16 3.59
N TRP A 101 7.46 -5.10 2.48
CA TRP A 101 7.81 -5.79 1.23
C TRP A 101 7.18 -5.10 0.01
N ASN A 102 7.70 -3.93 -0.38
CA ASN A 102 7.03 -3.05 -1.35
C ASN A 102 5.53 -2.89 -0.97
N VAL A 103 4.65 -2.86 -1.97
CA VAL A 103 3.18 -2.87 -1.78
C VAL A 103 2.62 -4.24 -1.42
N ALA A 104 3.44 -5.29 -1.34
CA ALA A 104 2.97 -6.63 -0.98
C ALA A 104 2.70 -6.77 0.53
N TYR A 105 3.37 -5.97 1.36
CA TYR A 105 3.08 -5.87 2.78
C TYR A 105 3.21 -4.42 3.24
N MET A 106 2.07 -3.80 3.46
CA MET A 106 1.97 -2.36 3.67
C MET A 106 0.95 -1.97 4.72
N ALA A 107 1.18 -0.84 5.39
CA ALA A 107 0.23 -0.22 6.30
C ALA A 107 0.13 1.29 6.05
N PHE A 108 -1.08 1.82 6.10
CA PHE A 108 -1.38 3.27 6.05
C PHE A 108 -2.77 3.56 6.62
N SER A 109 -3.07 4.84 6.85
CA SER A 109 -4.40 5.31 7.22
C SER A 109 -5.26 5.65 6.00
N LYS A 110 -6.58 5.54 6.12
CA LYS A 110 -7.53 6.06 5.10
C LYS A 110 -7.30 7.55 4.81
N GLU A 111 -6.77 8.31 5.76
CA GLU A 111 -6.36 9.70 5.57
C GLU A 111 -5.36 9.86 4.43
N LEU A 112 -4.44 8.92 4.23
CA LEU A 112 -3.53 8.97 3.07
C LEU A 112 -4.32 9.01 1.75
N VAL A 113 -5.37 8.20 1.62
CA VAL A 113 -6.22 8.17 0.43
C VAL A 113 -6.98 9.50 0.26
N ARG A 114 -7.41 10.13 1.36
CA ARG A 114 -8.03 11.46 1.31
C ARG A 114 -7.06 12.53 0.80
N GLN A 115 -5.75 12.36 1.06
CA GLN A 115 -4.72 13.35 0.74
C GLN A 115 -4.14 13.18 -0.67
N ILE A 116 -3.92 11.95 -1.13
CA ILE A 116 -3.26 11.69 -2.44
C ILE A 116 -4.17 10.99 -3.48
N GLY A 117 -5.44 10.76 -3.14
CA GLY A 117 -6.43 10.13 -4.00
C GLY A 117 -6.45 8.60 -3.88
N TRP A 118 -7.31 7.93 -4.63
CA TRP A 118 -7.40 6.46 -4.67
C TRP A 118 -6.25 5.83 -5.47
N TRP A 119 -6.06 4.51 -5.31
CA TRP A 119 -5.17 3.78 -6.22
C TRP A 119 -5.77 3.80 -7.62
N ASP A 120 -4.95 4.09 -8.62
CA ASP A 120 -5.42 4.27 -9.99
C ASP A 120 -5.73 2.92 -10.62
N GLN A 121 -7.02 2.62 -10.79
CA GLN A 121 -7.55 1.37 -11.36
C GLN A 121 -7.27 1.22 -12.85
N ARG A 122 -6.76 2.27 -13.52
CA ARG A 122 -6.35 2.21 -14.94
C ARG A 122 -5.05 1.42 -15.14
N PHE A 123 -4.34 1.07 -14.06
CA PHE A 123 -3.22 0.09 -14.08
C PHE A 123 -3.75 -1.36 -14.13
N LEU A 124 -4.21 -1.78 -15.30
CA LEU A 124 -4.83 -3.09 -15.54
C LEU A 124 -3.85 -4.25 -15.37
N ASN A 125 -4.35 -5.39 -14.88
CA ASN A 125 -3.59 -6.63 -14.59
C ASN A 125 -2.42 -6.47 -13.60
N GLY A 126 -2.24 -5.29 -13.01
CA GLY A 126 -1.13 -4.92 -12.13
C GLY A 126 0.11 -4.44 -12.88
N GLY A 127 1.14 -4.05 -12.13
CA GLY A 127 2.31 -3.37 -12.66
C GLY A 127 2.13 -1.84 -12.71
N TRP A 128 3.18 -1.12 -12.28
CA TRP A 128 3.27 0.34 -12.22
C TRP A 128 2.37 1.05 -11.21
N GLU A 129 1.34 0.41 -10.65
CA GLU A 129 0.50 1.02 -9.61
C GLU A 129 1.28 1.31 -8.32
N ASP A 130 2.27 0.49 -8.00
CA ASP A 130 3.18 0.69 -6.87
C ASP A 130 4.06 1.92 -7.07
N ARG A 131 4.62 2.08 -8.27
CA ARG A 131 5.44 3.25 -8.66
C ARG A 131 4.59 4.52 -8.68
N ASP A 132 3.39 4.46 -9.25
CA ASP A 132 2.46 5.59 -9.24
C ASP A 132 2.17 6.07 -7.81
N TRP A 133 1.81 5.15 -6.91
CA TRP A 133 1.49 5.50 -5.52
C TRP A 133 2.67 6.14 -4.80
N MET A 134 3.89 5.61 -5.00
CA MET A 134 5.10 6.16 -4.41
C MET A 134 5.45 7.56 -4.93
N ILE A 135 5.32 7.78 -6.24
CA ILE A 135 5.54 9.11 -6.84
C ILE A 135 4.55 10.11 -6.25
N ARG A 136 3.28 9.74 -6.09
CA ARG A 136 2.26 10.61 -5.48
C ARG A 136 2.53 10.96 -4.03
N MET A 137 3.01 10.02 -3.22
CA MET A 137 3.43 10.31 -1.84
C MET A 137 4.59 11.31 -1.79
N ALA A 138 5.58 11.16 -2.67
CA ALA A 138 6.71 12.08 -2.76
C ALA A 138 6.30 13.46 -3.28
N GLU A 139 5.40 13.52 -4.27
CA GLU A 139 4.84 14.78 -4.79
C GLU A 139 4.08 15.54 -3.70
N ALA A 140 3.33 14.84 -2.86
CA ALA A 140 2.65 15.38 -1.68
C ALA A 140 3.60 15.64 -0.48
N ASN A 141 4.91 15.43 -0.64
CA ASN A 141 5.94 15.61 0.38
C ASN A 141 5.68 14.79 1.67
N LEU A 142 5.23 13.54 1.54
CA LEU A 142 4.85 12.70 2.68
C LEU A 142 5.94 11.68 3.04
N LYS A 143 6.38 11.63 4.30
CA LYS A 143 7.36 10.65 4.78
C LYS A 143 6.85 9.22 4.64
N MET A 144 7.71 8.31 4.20
CA MET A 144 7.41 6.88 4.10
C MET A 144 8.59 5.98 4.53
N TYR A 145 8.27 4.73 4.90
CA TYR A 145 9.25 3.67 5.14
C TYR A 145 9.15 2.66 3.99
N GLU A 146 10.25 2.43 3.26
CA GLU A 146 10.31 1.51 2.12
C GLU A 146 11.37 0.43 2.36
N SER A 147 10.93 -0.84 2.40
CA SER A 147 11.83 -1.98 2.58
C SER A 147 11.34 -3.29 1.95
N GLN A 148 12.23 -4.27 1.94
CA GLN A 148 11.98 -5.69 1.64
C GLN A 148 12.54 -6.60 2.75
N GLU A 149 12.31 -6.22 4.00
CA GLU A 149 12.78 -6.97 5.17
C GLU A 149 11.86 -8.16 5.54
N SER A 150 10.57 -8.08 5.21
CA SER A 150 9.58 -9.10 5.57
C SER A 150 9.75 -10.41 4.81
N HIS A 151 9.19 -11.51 5.33
CA HIS A 151 9.22 -12.78 4.63
C HIS A 151 8.27 -12.84 3.43
N TYR A 152 8.80 -13.14 2.25
CA TYR A 152 8.06 -13.35 1.01
C TYR A 152 8.50 -14.66 0.34
N THR A 153 7.53 -15.51 -0.01
CA THR A 153 7.81 -16.78 -0.71
C THR A 153 7.49 -16.72 -2.20
N TYR A 154 8.27 -17.46 -2.98
CA TYR A 154 8.04 -17.68 -4.40
C TYR A 154 7.44 -19.06 -4.70
N ASP A 155 7.22 -19.90 -3.68
CA ASP A 155 6.84 -21.31 -3.81
C ASP A 155 5.39 -21.51 -4.28
N TRP A 156 4.56 -20.48 -4.10
CA TRP A 156 3.15 -20.49 -4.48
C TRP A 156 2.79 -19.20 -5.22
N LYS A 157 1.86 -19.22 -6.17
CA LYS A 157 1.28 -18.01 -6.78
C LYS A 157 -0.22 -18.21 -6.95
N SER A 158 -1.01 -17.23 -6.59
CA SER A 158 -2.46 -17.32 -6.75
C SER A 158 -2.87 -17.45 -8.22
N PRO A 159 -3.79 -18.37 -8.55
CA PRO A 159 -4.34 -18.52 -9.90
C PRO A 159 -5.30 -17.39 -10.28
N LEU A 160 -5.66 -16.51 -9.34
CA LEU A 160 -6.50 -15.33 -9.63
C LEU A 160 -5.74 -14.18 -10.29
N GLN A 161 -4.43 -14.35 -10.49
CA GLN A 161 -3.61 -13.40 -11.24
C GLN A 161 -3.63 -13.81 -12.73
N VAL A 162 -4.09 -12.89 -13.58
CA VAL A 162 -4.05 -13.03 -15.05
C VAL A 162 -2.64 -12.79 -15.60
N GLU A 163 -2.39 -13.29 -16.81
CA GLU A 163 -1.12 -13.11 -17.52
C GLU A 163 -0.90 -11.66 -18.02
N ASP A 164 0.38 -11.31 -18.18
CA ASP A 164 0.92 -10.02 -18.63
C ASP A 164 0.42 -8.76 -17.88
N ARG A 165 1.06 -8.49 -16.74
CA ARG A 165 0.71 -7.35 -15.87
C ARG A 165 1.16 -6.03 -16.47
N CYS A 166 2.45 -5.92 -16.76
CA CYS A 166 3.06 -4.63 -17.08
C CYS A 166 2.70 -4.12 -18.48
N ALA A 167 2.44 -4.97 -19.47
CA ALA A 167 2.24 -4.50 -20.84
C ALA A 167 1.01 -3.59 -21.00
N LEU A 168 -0.10 -3.91 -20.32
CA LEU A 168 -1.32 -3.09 -20.38
C LEU A 168 -1.20 -1.79 -19.57
N SER A 169 -0.45 -1.82 -18.48
CA SER A 169 -0.26 -0.67 -17.58
C SER A 169 0.80 0.32 -18.07
N THR A 170 1.77 -0.12 -18.88
CA THR A 170 2.90 0.71 -19.33
C THR A 170 2.47 1.95 -20.15
N PRO A 171 1.57 1.84 -21.14
CA PRO A 171 1.10 3.02 -21.89
C PRO A 171 0.45 4.07 -21.00
N HIS A 172 -0.35 3.65 -20.02
CA HIS A 172 -0.96 4.56 -19.04
C HIS A 172 0.09 5.22 -18.15
N PHE A 173 1.03 4.44 -17.61
CA PHE A 173 2.12 4.98 -16.77
C PHE A 173 2.92 6.06 -17.50
N ASN A 174 3.36 5.78 -18.73
CA ASN A 174 4.14 6.71 -19.55
C ASN A 174 3.34 7.94 -20.00
N SER A 175 2.02 7.81 -20.13
CA SER A 175 1.14 8.95 -20.44
C SER A 175 0.88 9.80 -19.21
N LYS A 176 0.84 9.19 -18.00
CA LYS A 176 0.60 9.87 -16.74
C LYS A 176 1.85 10.57 -16.21
N TRP A 177 3.03 9.98 -16.37
CA TRP A 177 4.27 10.46 -15.77
C TRP A 177 5.35 10.74 -16.81
N GLU A 178 5.86 11.96 -16.80
CA GLU A 178 7.11 12.31 -17.47
C GLU A 178 8.22 12.34 -16.43
N ILE A 179 9.15 11.39 -16.55
CA ILE A 179 10.28 11.22 -15.61
C ILE A 179 11.58 11.45 -16.37
N THR A 180 12.32 12.48 -15.97
CA THR A 180 13.65 12.79 -16.53
C THR A 180 14.74 12.60 -15.46
N ASN A 181 15.98 12.96 -15.77
CA ASN A 181 17.06 12.98 -14.77
C ASN A 181 16.92 14.11 -13.75
N SER A 182 16.13 15.14 -14.04
CA SER A 182 16.05 16.35 -13.21
C SER A 182 14.67 16.58 -12.60
N TYR A 183 13.61 16.11 -13.24
CA TYR A 183 12.25 16.35 -12.79
C TYR A 183 11.31 15.18 -13.01
N ILE A 184 10.19 15.24 -12.29
CA ILE A 184 8.99 14.43 -12.48
C ILE A 184 7.82 15.39 -12.72
N ARG A 185 7.03 15.16 -13.78
CA ARG A 185 5.79 15.89 -14.07
C ARG A 185 4.64 14.92 -14.21
N ARG A 186 3.51 15.25 -13.59
CA ARG A 186 2.23 14.56 -13.77
C ARG A 186 1.44 15.19 -14.92
N HIS A 187 1.03 14.39 -15.90
CA HIS A 187 0.22 14.83 -17.04
C HIS A 187 -1.26 14.47 -16.91
N ILE A 188 -1.56 13.38 -16.20
CA ILE A 188 -2.93 12.88 -16.01
C ILE A 188 -3.28 12.95 -14.53
N GLN A 189 -4.40 13.59 -14.22
CA GLN A 189 -4.94 13.71 -12.86
C GLN A 189 -5.49 12.37 -12.34
N GLU A 190 -5.68 12.30 -11.02
CA GLU A 190 -6.30 11.13 -10.41
C GLU A 190 -7.74 10.98 -10.83
N GLU A 191 -8.11 9.74 -11.13
CA GLU A 191 -9.50 9.38 -11.40
C GLU A 191 -10.33 9.48 -10.13
N THR A 192 -11.56 9.96 -10.27
CA THR A 192 -12.55 9.87 -9.20
C THR A 192 -13.38 8.61 -9.39
N TYR A 193 -13.56 7.84 -8.32
CA TYR A 193 -14.40 6.65 -8.33
C TYR A 193 -15.63 6.94 -7.47
N ASP A 194 -16.79 7.18 -8.05
CA ASP A 194 -17.98 7.69 -7.33
C ASP A 194 -18.42 6.82 -6.14
N GLU A 195 -18.13 5.53 -6.18
CA GLU A 195 -18.50 4.54 -5.20
C GLU A 195 -17.63 4.57 -3.94
N TRP A 196 -16.34 4.94 -4.04
CA TRP A 196 -15.40 4.78 -2.94
C TRP A 196 -15.38 5.91 -1.91
N PRO A 197 -15.40 7.22 -2.26
CA PRO A 197 -15.28 8.33 -1.31
C PRO A 197 -16.27 8.27 -0.14
N LYS A 198 -17.47 7.74 -0.37
CA LYS A 198 -18.52 7.60 0.65
C LYS A 198 -18.14 6.66 1.80
N THR A 199 -17.09 5.86 1.63
CA THR A 199 -16.64 4.82 2.57
C THR A 199 -15.46 5.23 3.44
N LEU A 200 -14.81 6.36 3.13
CA LEU A 200 -13.66 6.82 3.92
C LEU A 200 -14.10 7.40 5.26
N GLY A 201 -15.32 7.91 5.39
CA GLY A 201 -15.74 8.68 6.56
C GLY A 201 -15.08 10.05 6.61
N SER A 202 -15.18 10.72 7.76
CA SER A 202 -14.74 12.11 7.94
C SER A 202 -13.21 12.27 7.84
N PRO A 203 -12.70 13.41 7.35
CA PRO A 203 -11.27 13.72 7.38
C PRO A 203 -10.65 13.63 8.78
N ARG A 204 -9.37 13.27 8.85
CA ARG A 204 -8.59 13.07 10.08
C ARG A 204 -7.35 13.96 10.09
N PRO A 205 -7.50 15.29 10.25
CA PRO A 205 -6.36 16.21 10.33
C PRO A 205 -5.42 15.88 11.48
N ASP A 206 -5.92 15.27 12.57
CA ASP A 206 -5.07 14.77 13.65
C ASP A 206 -4.05 13.72 13.21
N ILE A 207 -4.30 13.03 12.09
CA ILE A 207 -3.37 12.09 11.45
C ILE A 207 -2.51 12.81 10.41
N SER A 208 -3.11 13.55 9.47
CA SER A 208 -2.34 14.19 8.39
C SER A 208 -1.41 15.29 8.89
N ASP A 209 -1.78 16.03 9.94
CA ASP A 209 -0.92 17.04 10.58
C ASP A 209 0.26 16.43 11.35
N SER A 210 0.26 15.10 11.60
CA SER A 210 1.37 14.43 12.28
C SER A 210 2.47 13.98 11.32
N TRP A 211 2.21 13.98 10.01
CA TRP A 211 3.16 13.45 9.04
C TRP A 211 4.36 14.36 8.86
N ASP A 212 5.51 13.72 8.85
CA ASP A 212 6.77 14.37 8.53
C ASP A 212 6.94 14.51 7.00
N PRO A 213 7.85 15.39 6.55
CA PRO A 213 8.16 15.57 5.13
C PRO A 213 8.90 14.39 4.49
N TRP A 214 8.80 14.24 3.16
CA TRP A 214 9.41 13.18 2.36
C TRP A 214 10.92 13.02 2.60
N ASN A 215 11.65 14.12 2.82
CA ASN A 215 13.10 14.09 3.04
C ASN A 215 13.53 13.39 4.34
N LYS A 216 12.59 13.06 5.23
CA LYS A 216 12.82 12.23 6.42
C LYS A 216 12.47 10.76 6.21
N SER A 217 12.14 10.35 4.98
CA SER A 217 11.81 8.96 4.65
C SER A 217 13.03 8.05 4.84
N ILE A 218 12.76 6.78 5.18
CA ILE A 218 13.76 5.71 5.13
C ILE A 218 13.42 4.85 3.93
N LEU A 219 14.34 4.79 2.97
CA LEU A 219 14.06 4.28 1.63
C LEU A 219 15.06 3.19 1.23
N GLY A 220 14.59 2.20 0.46
CA GLY A 220 15.47 1.22 -0.18
C GLY A 220 16.13 0.20 0.77
N ILE A 221 15.53 -0.14 1.91
CA ILE A 221 16.10 -1.15 2.83
C ILE A 221 15.90 -2.57 2.26
N ASP A 222 16.96 -3.38 2.27
CA ASP A 222 16.95 -4.80 1.89
C ASP A 222 16.51 -5.14 0.45
N TYR A 223 16.72 -4.25 -0.52
CA TYR A 223 16.41 -4.48 -1.95
C TYR A 223 17.35 -5.45 -2.69
N ASN A 224 18.06 -6.33 -1.98
CA ASN A 224 18.98 -7.32 -2.52
C ASN A 224 18.34 -8.71 -2.73
N LYS A 225 17.01 -8.81 -2.63
CA LYS A 225 16.26 -10.08 -2.75
C LYS A 225 16.08 -10.49 -4.22
N PRO A 226 15.86 -11.78 -4.52
CA PRO A 226 15.58 -12.23 -5.88
C PRO A 226 14.35 -11.52 -6.48
N ASN A 227 14.45 -11.05 -7.72
CA ASN A 227 13.35 -10.38 -8.44
C ASN A 227 12.81 -9.09 -7.78
N SER A 228 13.58 -8.47 -6.87
CA SER A 228 13.17 -7.26 -6.13
C SER A 228 13.02 -6.01 -7.00
N GLY A 229 13.75 -5.95 -8.12
CA GLY A 229 13.95 -4.72 -8.88
C GLY A 229 14.62 -3.62 -8.04
N PRO A 230 14.88 -2.43 -8.60
CA PRO A 230 15.27 -1.28 -7.78
C PRO A 230 14.09 -0.83 -6.90
N PRO A 231 14.36 -0.19 -5.75
CA PRO A 231 13.32 0.46 -4.97
C PRO A 231 12.56 1.48 -5.81
N GLY A 232 11.27 1.64 -5.53
CA GLY A 232 10.45 2.62 -6.25
C GLY A 232 10.96 4.04 -6.03
N SER A 233 11.54 4.30 -4.86
CA SER A 233 12.15 5.59 -4.54
C SER A 233 13.36 5.94 -5.40
N ALA A 234 14.05 4.95 -6.01
CA ALA A 234 15.18 5.23 -6.91
C ALA A 234 14.77 6.08 -8.13
N TRP A 235 13.49 6.04 -8.50
CA TRP A 235 12.92 6.82 -9.59
C TRP A 235 12.61 8.27 -9.18
N ILE A 236 12.68 8.57 -7.88
CA ILE A 236 12.27 9.85 -7.28
C ILE A 236 13.50 10.61 -6.78
N LEU A 237 14.43 9.91 -6.13
CA LEU A 237 15.62 10.54 -5.53
C LEU A 237 16.40 11.37 -6.55
N GLY A 238 16.74 12.60 -6.15
CA GLY A 238 17.49 13.55 -6.97
C GLY A 238 16.67 14.32 -8.01
N ARG A 239 15.34 14.13 -8.06
CA ARG A 239 14.45 14.83 -9.00
C ARG A 239 13.52 15.79 -8.27
N SER A 240 13.18 16.90 -8.92
CA SER A 240 12.15 17.84 -8.44
C SER A 240 10.79 17.55 -9.06
N PHE A 241 9.71 17.75 -8.32
CA PHE A 241 8.36 17.77 -8.88
C PHE A 241 8.10 19.10 -9.56
N VAL A 242 7.54 19.06 -10.78
CA VAL A 242 7.14 20.25 -11.54
C VAL A 242 5.69 20.13 -11.99
N SER A 243 4.97 21.24 -11.96
CA SER A 243 3.62 21.37 -12.50
C SER A 243 3.59 21.44 -14.02
#